data_AF-A0A3C0AI43-F1
#
_entry.id   AF-A0A3C0AI43-F1
#
_cell.length_a   1.000
_cell.length_b   1.000
_cell.length_c   1.000
_cell.angle_alpha   90.00
_cell.angle_beta   90.00
_cell.angle_gamma   90.00
#
_symmetry.space_group_name_H-M   'P 1'
#
loop_
_entity.id
_entity.type
_entity.pdbx_description
1 polymer ?
#
loop_
_entity_poly.entity_id
_entity_poly.type
_entity_poly.pdbx_seq_one_letter_code
_entity_poly.pdbx_strand_id
1 'polypeptide(L)'
;MTNIHTEELAPSLARFEAALERLEQAPPFAKSNHRSRLLDTAERLLRKPGGAEAAYQYAERFDAAGVFEGSDWNFPARLQAGLVPRTLAEGERWIVTLECLSQLRILAISERKLTRIGFSAEQAGHFLKELLALTLEYVFDHQTEAARVSAAATQLPRNVVRFVADVIGYDTLLEQLVEEIWRLLRQRPIRIEPIKMMITKLAIYCYGDQRENIIIPAGAERLISS
;
A
#
# COMPACT_ATOMS: atom_id res chain seq x y z
N MET A 1 -10.20 10.16 22.92
CA MET A 1 -8.86 9.51 22.79
C MET A 1 -8.05 10.03 21.60
N THR A 2 -8.57 10.94 20.77
CA THR A 2 -7.94 11.42 19.52
C THR A 2 -6.75 12.37 19.73
N ASN A 3 -6.65 13.07 20.87
CA ASN A 3 -5.69 14.17 21.04
C ASN A 3 -4.25 13.73 21.35
N ILE A 4 -4.06 12.56 21.99
CA ILE A 4 -2.72 12.08 22.41
C ILE A 4 -1.90 11.60 21.20
N HIS A 5 -2.54 11.01 20.19
CA HIS A 5 -1.86 10.52 18.99
C HIS A 5 -1.34 11.67 18.10
N THR A 6 -2.02 12.82 18.10
CA THR A 6 -1.63 13.98 17.29
C THR A 6 -0.36 14.67 17.81
N GLU A 7 -0.20 14.79 19.14
CA GLU A 7 0.99 15.40 19.75
C GLU A 7 2.27 14.58 19.53
N GLU A 8 2.19 13.26 19.56
CA GLU A 8 3.34 12.39 19.29
C GLU A 8 3.72 12.33 17.79
N LEU A 9 2.76 12.61 16.90
CA LEU A 9 2.97 12.58 15.45
C LEU A 9 3.68 13.84 14.94
N ALA A 10 3.36 15.00 15.52
CA ALA A 10 3.79 16.31 15.05
C ALA A 10 5.32 16.43 14.85
N PRO A 11 6.20 15.96 15.76
CA PRO A 11 7.64 16.05 15.54
C PRO A 11 8.15 15.18 14.39
N SER A 12 7.53 14.02 14.13
CA SER A 12 7.89 13.17 12.98
C SER A 12 7.41 13.78 11.68
N LEU A 13 6.19 14.32 11.69
CA LEU A 13 5.58 14.98 10.55
C LEU A 13 6.39 16.21 10.11
N ALA A 14 6.75 17.10 11.05
CA ALA A 14 7.57 18.27 10.77
C ALA A 14 8.94 17.91 10.15
N ARG A 15 9.56 16.79 10.60
CA ARG A 15 10.81 16.31 10.02
C ARG A 15 10.64 15.77 8.60
N PHE A 16 9.54 15.08 8.34
CA PHE A 16 9.18 14.58 7.00
C PHE A 16 8.93 15.74 6.04
N GLU A 17 8.11 16.71 6.44
CA GLU A 17 7.81 17.93 5.65
C GLU A 17 9.09 18.67 5.28
N ALA A 18 9.95 18.93 6.27
CA ALA A 18 11.21 19.63 6.08
C ALA A 18 12.23 18.84 5.22
N ALA A 19 12.11 17.51 5.16
CA ALA A 19 12.93 16.67 4.29
C ALA A 19 12.38 16.63 2.86
N LEU A 20 11.04 16.60 2.70
CA LEU A 20 10.37 16.64 1.42
C LEU A 20 10.62 17.98 0.72
N GLU A 21 10.50 19.09 1.45
CA GLU A 21 10.80 20.43 0.94
C GLU A 21 12.27 20.56 0.49
N ARG A 22 13.21 20.05 1.31
CA ARG A 22 14.63 20.03 0.94
C ARG A 22 14.90 19.19 -0.30
N LEU A 23 14.26 18.03 -0.43
CA LEU A 23 14.38 17.21 -1.62
C LEU A 23 13.83 17.97 -2.83
N GLU A 24 12.65 18.56 -2.72
CA GLU A 24 11.99 19.30 -3.79
C GLU A 24 12.85 20.46 -4.31
N GLN A 25 13.44 21.25 -3.41
CA GLN A 25 14.28 22.41 -3.72
C GLN A 25 15.73 22.05 -4.12
N ALA A 26 16.17 20.80 -3.92
CA ALA A 26 17.55 20.42 -4.18
C ALA A 26 17.90 20.41 -5.69
N PRO A 27 19.12 20.83 -6.06
CA PRO A 27 19.60 20.65 -7.42
C PRO A 27 19.79 19.15 -7.76
N PRO A 28 19.76 18.75 -9.05
CA PRO A 28 19.78 17.34 -9.45
C PRO A 28 20.91 16.52 -8.82
N PHE A 29 22.12 17.07 -8.72
CA PHE A 29 23.29 16.36 -8.16
C PHE A 29 23.16 16.07 -6.65
N ALA A 30 22.29 16.79 -5.92
CA ALA A 30 22.09 16.61 -4.49
C ALA A 30 20.84 15.77 -4.16
N LYS A 31 19.95 15.52 -5.14
CA LYS A 31 18.67 14.80 -4.94
C LYS A 31 18.85 13.44 -4.26
N SER A 32 19.89 12.68 -4.62
CA SER A 32 20.15 11.36 -4.03
C SER A 32 20.30 11.42 -2.51
N ASN A 33 21.13 12.34 -2.00
CA ASN A 33 21.36 12.49 -0.56
C ASN A 33 20.10 12.96 0.17
N HIS A 34 19.36 13.90 -0.42
CA HIS A 34 18.10 14.37 0.16
C HIS A 34 17.01 13.29 0.14
N ARG A 35 17.01 12.40 -0.85
CA ARG A 35 16.08 11.27 -0.92
C ARG A 35 16.34 10.27 0.19
N SER A 36 17.59 9.90 0.47
CA SER A 36 17.92 9.05 1.63
C SER A 36 17.38 9.65 2.93
N ARG A 37 17.59 10.95 3.14
CA ARG A 37 17.06 11.66 4.31
C ARG A 37 15.53 11.68 4.36
N LEU A 38 14.87 11.88 3.22
CA LEU A 38 13.41 11.80 3.14
C LEU A 38 12.92 10.41 3.55
N LEU A 39 13.50 9.34 2.99
CA LEU A 39 13.12 7.96 3.31
C LEU A 39 13.30 7.65 4.80
N ASP A 40 14.37 8.15 5.43
CA ASP A 40 14.56 8.00 6.88
C ASP A 40 13.49 8.72 7.71
N THR A 41 13.02 9.87 7.27
CA THR A 41 11.94 10.60 7.95
C THR A 41 10.57 10.00 7.67
N ALA A 42 10.32 9.56 6.44
CA ALA A 42 9.10 8.90 6.01
C ALA A 42 8.90 7.60 6.77
N GLU A 43 9.93 6.76 6.88
CA GLU A 43 9.83 5.51 7.61
C GLU A 43 9.42 5.72 9.07
N ARG A 44 10.05 6.68 9.76
CA ARG A 44 9.69 7.03 11.14
C ARG A 44 8.28 7.59 11.28
N LEU A 45 7.81 8.34 10.29
CA LEU A 45 6.44 8.84 10.26
C LEU A 45 5.45 7.69 10.05
N LEU A 46 5.64 6.88 9.01
CA LEU A 46 4.73 5.81 8.60
C LEU A 46 4.61 4.68 9.65
N ARG A 47 5.59 4.50 10.55
CA ARG A 47 5.49 3.57 11.69
C ARG A 47 4.53 4.04 12.78
N LYS A 48 4.22 5.34 12.87
CA LYS A 48 3.33 5.87 13.89
C LYS A 48 1.85 5.68 13.51
N PRO A 49 0.95 5.48 14.49
CA PRO A 49 -0.48 5.63 14.27
C PRO A 49 -0.80 6.98 13.62
N GLY A 50 -1.64 6.99 12.58
CA GLY A 50 -1.97 8.20 11.79
C GLY A 50 -0.86 8.67 10.83
N GLY A 51 0.32 8.05 10.84
CA GLY A 51 1.44 8.47 9.99
C GLY A 51 1.22 8.28 8.50
N ALA A 52 0.52 7.21 8.10
CA ALA A 52 0.15 6.97 6.71
C ALA A 52 -0.78 8.06 6.17
N GLU A 53 -1.82 8.40 6.93
CA GLU A 53 -2.75 9.49 6.61
C GLU A 53 -2.04 10.85 6.54
N ALA A 54 -1.15 11.14 7.49
CA ALA A 54 -0.40 12.39 7.49
C ALA A 54 0.56 12.49 6.29
N ALA A 55 1.28 11.41 5.95
CA ALA A 55 2.12 11.37 4.75
C ALA A 55 1.29 11.48 3.47
N TYR A 56 0.07 10.92 3.46
CA TYR A 56 -0.83 10.95 2.31
C TYR A 56 -1.23 12.37 1.90
N GLN A 57 -1.36 13.29 2.86
CA GLN A 57 -1.63 14.71 2.57
C GLN A 57 -0.56 15.37 1.66
N TYR A 58 0.61 14.75 1.53
CA TYR A 58 1.72 15.21 0.70
C TYR A 58 1.93 14.39 -0.58
N ALA A 59 1.08 13.39 -0.85
CA ALA A 59 1.30 12.42 -1.92
C ALA A 59 1.42 13.07 -3.33
N GLU A 60 0.68 14.15 -3.58
CA GLU A 60 0.73 14.92 -4.84
C GLU A 60 2.12 15.51 -5.12
N ARG A 61 2.90 15.78 -4.06
CA ARG A 61 4.25 16.37 -4.18
C ARG A 61 5.35 15.35 -4.42
N PHE A 62 5.12 14.06 -4.14
CA PHE A 62 6.20 13.06 -4.16
C PHE A 62 6.88 12.96 -5.53
N ASP A 63 6.07 13.04 -6.57
CA ASP A 63 6.52 12.94 -7.94
C ASP A 63 7.32 14.17 -8.38
N ALA A 64 6.82 15.38 -8.10
CA ALA A 64 7.51 16.63 -8.40
C ALA A 64 8.81 16.80 -7.59
N ALA A 65 8.81 16.30 -6.34
CA ALA A 65 10.01 16.33 -5.49
C ALA A 65 11.11 15.38 -5.99
N GLY A 66 10.79 14.35 -6.77
CA GLY A 66 11.75 13.34 -7.23
C GLY A 66 11.93 12.18 -6.23
N VAL A 67 10.90 11.87 -5.43
CA VAL A 67 10.93 10.77 -4.45
C VAL A 67 11.29 9.44 -5.10
N PHE A 68 10.80 9.19 -6.31
CA PHE A 68 10.96 7.93 -7.03
C PHE A 68 12.04 7.96 -8.11
N GLU A 69 12.72 9.09 -8.30
CA GLU A 69 13.63 9.31 -9.42
C GLU A 69 14.77 8.27 -9.44
N GLY A 70 15.11 7.73 -10.62
CA GLY A 70 16.17 6.72 -10.72
C GLY A 70 15.86 5.36 -10.05
N SER A 71 14.57 5.05 -9.84
CA SER A 71 14.11 3.76 -9.34
C SER A 71 12.96 3.20 -10.20
N ASP A 72 12.61 1.93 -10.02
CA ASP A 72 11.48 1.30 -10.71
C ASP A 72 10.13 1.98 -10.40
N TRP A 73 10.00 2.55 -9.19
CA TRP A 73 8.80 3.28 -8.76
C TRP A 73 8.60 4.61 -9.49
N ASN A 74 9.56 5.08 -10.29
CA ASN A 74 9.40 6.33 -11.07
C ASN A 74 8.27 6.24 -12.10
N PHE A 75 7.90 5.03 -12.52
CA PHE A 75 6.90 4.79 -13.55
C PHE A 75 5.74 3.97 -12.99
N PRO A 76 4.72 4.60 -12.37
CA PRO A 76 3.62 3.87 -11.72
C PRO A 76 2.88 2.93 -12.66
N ALA A 77 2.75 3.27 -13.95
CA ALA A 77 2.14 2.42 -14.97
C ALA A 77 2.86 1.08 -15.22
N ARG A 78 4.10 0.93 -14.75
CA ARG A 78 4.92 -0.29 -14.92
C ARG A 78 4.94 -1.16 -13.65
N LEU A 79 4.40 -0.66 -12.55
CA LEU A 79 4.36 -1.40 -11.29
C LEU A 79 3.39 -2.57 -11.39
N GLN A 80 3.72 -3.66 -10.69
CA GLN A 80 2.91 -4.87 -10.66
C GLN A 80 2.51 -5.15 -9.22
N ALA A 81 1.20 -5.16 -8.94
CA ALA A 81 0.68 -5.46 -7.62
C ALA A 81 1.18 -6.82 -7.10
N GLY A 82 1.37 -7.79 -7.99
CA GLY A 82 1.95 -9.12 -7.71
C GLY A 82 3.33 -9.13 -7.04
N LEU A 83 4.13 -8.06 -7.18
CA LEU A 83 5.48 -7.99 -6.58
C LEU A 83 5.46 -7.39 -5.17
N VAL A 84 4.42 -6.62 -4.85
CA VAL A 84 4.34 -5.84 -3.61
C VAL A 84 4.42 -6.73 -2.35
N PRO A 85 3.73 -7.89 -2.25
CA PRO A 85 3.80 -8.71 -1.04
C PRO A 85 5.24 -9.13 -0.69
N ARG A 86 6.04 -9.50 -1.69
CA ARG A 86 7.46 -9.86 -1.49
C ARG A 86 8.25 -8.63 -1.07
N THR A 87 8.05 -7.49 -1.74
CA THR A 87 8.72 -6.24 -1.36
C THR A 87 8.45 -5.86 0.10
N LEU A 88 7.20 -5.95 0.56
CA LEU A 88 6.82 -5.60 1.94
C LEU A 88 7.39 -6.59 2.98
N ALA A 89 7.49 -7.88 2.61
CA ALA A 89 7.94 -8.93 3.52
C ALA A 89 9.47 -9.04 3.62
N GLU A 90 10.18 -8.90 2.50
CA GLU A 90 11.60 -9.23 2.36
C GLU A 90 12.46 -8.02 1.96
N GLY A 91 11.84 -6.90 1.57
CA GLY A 91 12.57 -5.75 1.08
C GLY A 91 13.44 -5.08 2.14
N GLU A 92 14.55 -4.50 1.70
CA GLU A 92 15.34 -3.63 2.57
C GLU A 92 14.52 -2.42 3.04
N ARG A 93 14.85 -1.90 4.21
CA ARG A 93 14.17 -0.79 4.89
C ARG A 93 13.74 0.35 3.96
N TRP A 94 14.64 0.85 3.11
CA TRP A 94 14.34 1.96 2.20
C TRP A 94 13.47 1.55 1.01
N ILE A 95 13.63 0.32 0.52
CA ILE A 95 12.77 -0.23 -0.54
C ILE A 95 11.33 -0.37 -0.04
N VAL A 96 11.13 -0.91 1.16
CA VAL A 96 9.81 -1.00 1.81
C VAL A 96 9.18 0.38 1.99
N THR A 97 9.98 1.36 2.42
CA THR A 97 9.51 2.74 2.62
C THR A 97 9.10 3.37 1.28
N LEU A 98 9.89 3.18 0.23
CA LEU A 98 9.61 3.68 -1.11
C LEU A 98 8.35 3.03 -1.71
N GLU A 99 8.19 1.71 -1.55
CA GLU A 99 6.98 0.97 -1.91
C GLU A 99 5.76 1.58 -1.21
N CYS A 100 5.85 1.83 0.09
CA CYS A 100 4.75 2.41 0.85
C CYS A 100 4.39 3.83 0.40
N LEU A 101 5.38 4.70 0.14
CA LEU A 101 5.14 6.03 -0.42
C LEU A 101 4.54 5.97 -1.83
N SER A 102 4.94 4.98 -2.64
CA SER A 102 4.33 4.73 -3.94
C SER A 102 2.85 4.39 -3.80
N GLN A 103 2.44 3.69 -2.76
CA GLN A 103 1.05 3.25 -2.65
C GLN A 103 0.16 4.42 -2.26
N LEU A 104 0.68 5.33 -1.43
CA LEU A 104 0.06 6.62 -1.14
C LEU A 104 -0.06 7.49 -2.41
N ARG A 105 0.96 7.51 -3.27
CA ARG A 105 0.86 8.17 -4.58
C ARG A 105 -0.22 7.54 -5.46
N ILE A 106 -0.27 6.21 -5.57
CA ILE A 106 -1.26 5.52 -6.39
C ILE A 106 -2.67 5.77 -5.86
N LEU A 107 -2.84 5.83 -4.53
CA LEU A 107 -4.09 6.24 -3.89
C LEU A 107 -4.51 7.65 -4.33
N ALA A 108 -3.60 8.63 -4.29
CA ALA A 108 -3.88 9.99 -4.75
C ALA A 108 -4.28 10.05 -6.24
N ILE A 109 -3.69 9.19 -7.08
CA ILE A 109 -4.08 9.07 -8.49
C ILE A 109 -5.47 8.47 -8.63
N SER A 110 -5.80 7.43 -7.86
CA SER A 110 -7.13 6.81 -7.88
C SER A 110 -8.24 7.77 -7.43
N GLU A 111 -7.93 8.65 -6.47
CA GLU A 111 -8.82 9.72 -6.00
C GLU A 111 -8.82 10.96 -6.91
N ARG A 112 -8.10 10.94 -8.03
CA ARG A 112 -7.95 12.07 -8.98
C ARG A 112 -7.33 13.33 -8.38
N LYS A 113 -6.63 13.22 -7.24
CA LYS A 113 -5.84 14.31 -6.64
C LYS A 113 -4.55 14.58 -7.43
N LEU A 114 -4.02 13.53 -8.05
CA LEU A 114 -2.81 13.58 -8.87
C LEU A 114 -3.09 12.96 -10.24
N THR A 115 -2.69 13.63 -11.32
CA THR A 115 -2.75 13.04 -12.67
C THR A 115 -1.39 12.59 -13.15
N ARG A 116 -1.30 11.38 -13.72
CA ARG A 116 -0.09 10.87 -14.36
C ARG A 116 -0.36 10.38 -15.77
N ILE A 117 0.47 10.83 -16.71
CA ILE A 117 0.39 10.41 -18.10
C ILE A 117 0.64 8.89 -18.18
N GLY A 118 -0.25 8.18 -18.85
CA GLY A 118 -0.17 6.73 -19.01
C GLY A 118 -0.62 5.91 -17.79
N PHE A 119 -1.12 6.56 -16.74
CA PHE A 119 -1.67 5.88 -15.57
C PHE A 119 -2.92 6.61 -15.04
N SER A 120 -4.08 6.15 -15.51
CA SER A 120 -5.38 6.73 -15.17
C SER A 120 -5.80 6.41 -13.73
N ALA A 121 -6.75 7.19 -13.20
CA ALA A 121 -7.37 6.93 -11.90
C ALA A 121 -8.02 5.54 -11.81
N GLU A 122 -8.62 5.06 -12.91
CA GLU A 122 -9.22 3.73 -12.99
C GLU A 122 -8.16 2.62 -12.89
N GLN A 123 -7.04 2.75 -13.64
CA GLN A 123 -5.92 1.80 -13.54
C GLN A 123 -5.31 1.80 -12.13
N ALA A 124 -5.18 2.97 -11.50
CA ALA A 124 -4.73 3.09 -10.12
C ALA A 124 -5.69 2.39 -9.15
N GLY A 125 -7.01 2.56 -9.32
CA GLY A 125 -8.02 1.86 -8.52
C GLY A 125 -7.92 0.34 -8.64
N HIS A 126 -7.78 -0.19 -9.85
CA HIS A 126 -7.57 -1.63 -10.06
C HIS A 126 -6.28 -2.14 -9.41
N PHE A 127 -5.17 -1.39 -9.57
CA PHE A 127 -3.91 -1.74 -8.91
C PHE A 127 -4.07 -1.86 -7.40
N LEU A 128 -4.78 -0.92 -6.75
CA LEU A 128 -4.96 -0.93 -5.31
C LEU A 128 -5.87 -2.07 -4.85
N LYS A 129 -6.90 -2.44 -5.61
CA LYS A 129 -7.72 -3.63 -5.32
C LYS A 129 -6.90 -4.92 -5.42
N GLU A 130 -6.07 -5.05 -6.45
CA GLU A 130 -5.13 -6.18 -6.58
C GLU A 130 -4.14 -6.23 -5.42
N LEU A 131 -3.53 -5.09 -5.09
CA LEU A 131 -2.65 -4.93 -3.94
C LEU A 131 -3.31 -5.45 -2.66
N LEU A 132 -4.52 -4.99 -2.36
CA LEU A 132 -5.26 -5.35 -1.15
C LEU A 132 -5.55 -6.85 -1.10
N ALA A 133 -6.00 -7.46 -2.19
CA ALA A 133 -6.20 -8.91 -2.27
C ALA A 133 -4.91 -9.71 -2.01
N LEU A 134 -3.79 -9.21 -2.50
CA LEU A 134 -2.49 -9.85 -2.34
C LEU A 134 -1.85 -9.61 -0.97
N THR A 135 -2.39 -8.69 -0.17
CA THR A 135 -1.82 -8.26 1.13
C THR A 135 -2.84 -8.29 2.27
N LEU A 136 -3.85 -9.16 2.19
CA LEU A 136 -4.91 -9.28 3.20
C LEU A 136 -4.39 -9.47 4.63
N GLU A 137 -3.25 -10.12 4.81
CA GLU A 137 -2.59 -10.31 6.11
C GLU A 137 -2.10 -9.00 6.78
N TYR A 138 -1.90 -7.95 5.99
CA TYR A 138 -1.59 -6.61 6.47
C TYR A 138 -2.87 -5.84 6.80
N VAL A 139 -3.94 -6.05 6.05
CA VAL A 139 -5.25 -5.42 6.28
C VAL A 139 -5.92 -5.96 7.54
N PHE A 140 -5.93 -7.28 7.68
CA PHE A 140 -6.64 -7.97 8.75
C PHE A 140 -5.66 -8.50 9.78
N ASP A 141 -6.01 -8.34 11.06
CA ASP A 141 -5.14 -8.78 12.13
C ASP A 141 -4.96 -10.31 12.07
N HIS A 142 -3.71 -10.76 12.18
CA HIS A 142 -3.34 -12.16 12.28
C HIS A 142 -2.51 -12.27 13.55
N GLN A 143 -3.20 -12.38 14.69
CA GLN A 143 -2.59 -12.52 16.01
C GLN A 143 -1.97 -13.93 16.13
N THR A 144 -0.89 -14.19 15.39
CA THR A 144 -0.10 -15.43 15.46
C THR A 144 1.23 -15.19 16.15
N GLU A 145 1.84 -16.24 16.68
CA GLU A 145 3.17 -16.14 17.32
C GLU A 145 4.25 -15.67 16.33
N ALA A 146 4.18 -16.11 15.08
CA ALA A 146 5.07 -15.64 14.01
C ALA A 146 4.86 -14.13 13.71
N ALA A 147 3.62 -13.64 13.80
CA ALA A 147 3.32 -12.23 13.61
C ALA A 147 3.90 -11.35 14.75
N ARG A 148 4.02 -11.87 15.97
CA ARG A 148 4.67 -11.16 17.09
C ARG A 148 6.16 -10.95 16.86
N VAL A 149 6.88 -11.97 16.39
CA VAL A 149 8.32 -11.88 16.08
C VAL A 149 8.59 -10.87 14.95
N SER A 150 7.70 -10.78 13.97
CA SER A 150 7.81 -9.87 12.82
C SER A 150 7.07 -8.53 12.99
N ALA A 151 6.48 -8.27 14.16
CA ALA A 151 5.58 -7.13 14.37
C ALA A 151 6.28 -5.78 14.09
N ALA A 152 7.53 -5.63 14.55
CA ALA A 152 8.30 -4.42 14.32
C ALA A 152 8.64 -4.21 12.83
N ALA A 153 9.00 -5.26 12.10
CA ALA A 153 9.35 -5.17 10.68
C ALA A 153 8.11 -4.85 9.82
N THR A 154 6.96 -5.43 10.16
CA THR A 154 5.71 -5.31 9.40
C THR A 154 4.86 -4.10 9.78
N GLN A 155 5.19 -3.38 10.86
CA GLN A 155 4.39 -2.24 11.36
C GLN A 155 4.16 -1.16 10.28
N LEU A 156 5.21 -0.76 9.57
CA LEU A 156 5.11 0.28 8.55
C LEU A 156 4.24 -0.16 7.38
N PRO A 157 4.52 -1.29 6.70
CA PRO A 157 3.62 -1.84 5.67
C PRO A 157 2.18 -1.97 6.15
N ARG A 158 1.96 -2.48 7.37
CA ARG A 158 0.64 -2.67 7.96
C ARG A 158 -0.12 -1.36 8.08
N ASN A 159 0.52 -0.31 8.60
CA ASN A 159 -0.10 1.01 8.74
C ASN A 159 -0.55 1.57 7.39
N VAL A 160 0.28 1.41 6.34
CA VAL A 160 0.00 1.96 5.02
C VAL A 160 -1.06 1.16 4.27
N VAL A 161 -0.95 -0.17 4.27
CA VAL A 161 -1.94 -1.04 3.60
C VAL A 161 -3.31 -0.92 4.27
N ARG A 162 -3.37 -0.81 5.60
CA ARG A 162 -4.63 -0.55 6.31
C ARG A 162 -5.22 0.81 5.95
N PHE A 163 -4.41 1.87 5.93
CA PHE A 163 -4.87 3.19 5.53
C PHE A 163 -5.44 3.18 4.10
N VAL A 164 -4.77 2.49 3.15
CA VAL A 164 -5.29 2.32 1.79
C VAL A 164 -6.62 1.57 1.78
N ALA A 165 -6.75 0.50 2.57
CA ALA A 165 -8.00 -0.26 2.71
C ALA A 165 -9.14 0.61 3.29
N ASP A 166 -8.83 1.42 4.30
CA ASP A 166 -9.78 2.31 4.96
C ASP A 166 -10.34 3.36 3.98
N VAL A 167 -9.48 3.93 3.12
CA VAL A 167 -9.89 4.91 2.09
C VAL A 167 -10.71 4.25 0.97
N ILE A 168 -10.37 3.02 0.56
CA ILE A 168 -11.09 2.30 -0.51
C ILE A 168 -12.44 1.73 -0.03
N GLY A 169 -12.58 1.51 1.27
CA GLY A 169 -13.80 1.03 1.91
C GLY A 169 -13.61 -0.37 2.47
N TYR A 170 -13.40 -0.44 3.79
CA TYR A 170 -13.14 -1.69 4.51
C TYR A 170 -14.35 -2.63 4.51
N ASP A 171 -15.56 -2.10 4.71
CA ASP A 171 -16.79 -2.89 4.89
C ASP A 171 -17.16 -3.72 3.66
N THR A 172 -16.87 -3.20 2.47
CA THR A 172 -17.13 -3.87 1.19
C THR A 172 -15.88 -4.47 0.56
N LEU A 173 -14.75 -4.49 1.29
CA LEU A 173 -13.46 -4.84 0.70
C LEU A 173 -13.52 -6.21 0.02
N LEU A 174 -14.00 -7.24 0.73
CA LEU A 174 -14.04 -8.61 0.21
C LEU A 174 -14.95 -8.74 -1.03
N GLU A 175 -16.07 -8.01 -1.07
CA GLU A 175 -16.96 -7.96 -2.25
C GLU A 175 -16.22 -7.34 -3.44
N GLN A 176 -15.57 -6.19 -3.23
CA GLN A 176 -14.78 -5.52 -4.26
C GLN A 176 -13.61 -6.40 -4.75
N LEU A 177 -13.00 -7.20 -3.86
CA LEU A 177 -11.95 -8.14 -4.25
C LEU A 177 -12.49 -9.28 -5.11
N VAL A 178 -13.64 -9.85 -4.77
CA VAL A 178 -14.28 -10.89 -5.58
C VAL A 178 -14.62 -10.36 -6.97
N GLU A 179 -15.20 -9.15 -7.05
CA GLU A 179 -15.47 -8.49 -8.32
C GLU A 179 -14.20 -8.27 -9.15
N GLU A 180 -13.12 -7.84 -8.51
CA GLU A 180 -11.83 -7.60 -9.13
C GLU A 180 -11.21 -8.89 -9.69
N ILE A 181 -11.24 -9.99 -8.93
CA ILE A 181 -10.76 -11.30 -9.40
C ILE A 181 -11.57 -11.74 -10.63
N TRP A 182 -12.89 -11.62 -10.59
CA TRP A 182 -13.73 -11.94 -11.74
C TRP A 182 -13.46 -11.03 -12.95
N ARG A 183 -13.20 -9.73 -12.71
CA ARG A 183 -12.82 -8.79 -13.77
C ARG A 183 -11.52 -9.21 -14.44
N LEU A 184 -10.52 -9.63 -13.67
CA LEU A 184 -9.25 -10.13 -14.19
C LEU A 184 -9.43 -11.42 -15.00
N LEU A 185 -10.19 -12.39 -14.47
CA LEU A 185 -10.47 -13.64 -15.19
C LEU A 185 -11.20 -13.41 -16.52
N ARG A 186 -12.15 -12.47 -16.58
CA ARG A 186 -12.87 -12.12 -17.83
C ARG A 186 -11.95 -11.58 -18.93
N GLN A 187 -10.81 -10.98 -18.58
CA GLN A 187 -9.83 -10.46 -19.54
C GLN A 187 -8.97 -11.55 -20.19
N ARG A 188 -9.12 -12.82 -19.80
CA ARG A 188 -8.33 -13.97 -20.31
C ARG A 188 -6.82 -13.72 -20.25
N PRO A 189 -6.29 -13.41 -19.04
CA PRO A 189 -4.91 -13.02 -18.90
C PRO A 189 -3.97 -14.20 -19.20
N ILE A 190 -2.84 -13.90 -19.83
CA ILE A 190 -1.81 -14.90 -20.16
C ILE A 190 -1.11 -15.40 -18.88
N ARG A 191 -0.88 -14.50 -17.91
CA ARG A 191 -0.32 -14.83 -16.59
C ARG A 191 -1.44 -14.91 -15.57
N ILE A 192 -1.56 -16.06 -14.91
CA ILE A 192 -2.66 -16.35 -13.98
C ILE A 192 -2.19 -16.49 -12.54
N GLU A 193 -0.87 -16.51 -12.31
CA GLU A 193 -0.25 -16.69 -10.99
C GLU A 193 -0.73 -15.64 -9.97
N PRO A 194 -0.78 -14.33 -10.29
CA PRO A 194 -1.30 -13.34 -9.33
C PRO A 194 -2.77 -13.58 -8.98
N ILE A 195 -3.58 -14.00 -9.95
CA ILE A 195 -5.01 -14.28 -9.76
C ILE A 195 -5.20 -15.51 -8.88
N LYS A 196 -4.42 -16.58 -9.12
CA LYS A 196 -4.42 -17.76 -8.25
C LYS A 196 -4.04 -17.39 -6.82
N MET A 197 -3.03 -16.54 -6.64
CA MET A 197 -2.62 -16.06 -5.31
C MET A 197 -3.74 -15.27 -4.61
N MET A 198 -4.46 -14.41 -5.34
CA MET A 198 -5.61 -13.68 -4.81
C MET A 198 -6.73 -14.64 -4.37
N ILE A 199 -7.06 -15.65 -5.20
CA ILE A 199 -8.06 -16.67 -4.86
C ILE A 199 -7.63 -17.46 -3.62
N THR A 200 -6.37 -17.89 -3.55
CA THR A 200 -5.83 -18.61 -2.39
C THR A 200 -5.91 -17.76 -1.12
N LYS A 201 -5.51 -16.48 -1.18
CA LYS A 201 -5.59 -15.57 -0.02
C LYS A 201 -7.02 -15.31 0.40
N LEU A 202 -7.94 -15.12 -0.55
CA LEU A 202 -9.37 -15.00 -0.29
C LEU A 202 -9.92 -16.27 0.39
N ALA A 203 -9.52 -17.46 -0.07
CA ALA A 203 -9.95 -18.73 0.51
C ALA A 203 -9.46 -18.91 1.94
N ILE A 204 -8.16 -18.70 2.17
CA ILE A 204 -7.56 -18.75 3.51
C ILE A 204 -8.27 -17.76 4.44
N TYR A 205 -8.60 -16.58 3.92
CA TYR A 205 -9.31 -15.58 4.70
C TYR A 205 -10.74 -16.00 5.05
N CYS A 206 -11.54 -16.43 4.06
CA CYS A 206 -12.96 -16.73 4.25
C CYS A 206 -13.22 -18.03 5.02
N TYR A 207 -12.30 -19.01 4.94
CA TYR A 207 -12.51 -20.36 5.46
C TYR A 207 -11.44 -20.82 6.45
N GLY A 208 -10.55 -19.93 6.88
CA GLY A 208 -9.53 -20.26 7.87
C GLY A 208 -10.11 -20.51 9.26
N ASP A 209 -9.53 -21.48 9.98
CA ASP A 209 -9.94 -21.99 11.30
C ASP A 209 -10.04 -20.94 12.43
N GLN A 210 -9.60 -19.71 12.19
CA GLN A 210 -9.40 -18.67 13.19
C GLN A 210 -10.45 -17.55 13.13
N ARG A 211 -11.50 -17.66 12.30
CA ARG A 211 -12.47 -16.57 12.09
C ARG A 211 -13.90 -17.08 12.15
N GLU A 212 -14.52 -16.91 13.30
CA GLU A 212 -15.97 -17.06 13.44
C GLU A 212 -16.68 -15.86 12.80
N ASN A 213 -17.75 -16.13 12.04
CA ASN A 213 -18.70 -15.12 11.54
C ASN A 213 -18.24 -14.17 10.41
N ILE A 214 -17.46 -14.65 9.43
CA ILE A 214 -17.23 -13.90 8.19
C ILE A 214 -18.43 -14.08 7.25
N ILE A 215 -18.98 -12.96 6.77
CA ILE A 215 -19.91 -12.97 5.64
C ILE A 215 -19.11 -13.23 4.37
N ILE A 216 -19.32 -14.39 3.77
CA ILE A 216 -18.67 -14.77 2.51
C ILE A 216 -19.32 -13.99 1.37
N PRO A 217 -18.56 -13.18 0.59
CA PRO A 217 -19.14 -12.43 -0.51
C PRO A 217 -19.71 -13.35 -1.60
N ALA A 218 -20.81 -12.91 -2.22
CA ALA A 218 -21.42 -13.63 -3.33
C ALA A 218 -20.41 -13.87 -4.46
N GLY A 219 -20.33 -15.11 -4.94
CA GLY A 219 -19.42 -15.50 -6.02
C GLY A 219 -18.00 -15.88 -5.58
N ALA A 220 -17.65 -15.74 -4.30
CA ALA A 220 -16.38 -16.26 -3.75
C ALA A 220 -16.31 -17.79 -3.82
N GLU A 221 -17.42 -18.49 -3.50
CA GLU A 221 -17.50 -19.96 -3.52
C GLU A 221 -17.07 -20.54 -4.88
N ARG A 222 -17.57 -19.96 -5.97
CA ARG A 222 -17.23 -20.38 -7.34
C ARG A 222 -15.77 -20.17 -7.69
N LEU A 223 -15.13 -19.13 -7.14
CA LEU A 223 -13.70 -18.89 -7.36
C LEU A 223 -12.84 -19.94 -6.64
N ILE A 224 -13.30 -20.40 -5.48
CA ILE A 224 -12.52 -21.23 -4.55
C ILE A 224 -12.72 -22.73 -4.84
N SER A 225 -13.88 -23.12 -5.36
CA SER A 225 -14.20 -24.50 -5.72
C SER A 225 -13.65 -24.94 -7.09
N SER A 226 -13.00 -24.05 -7.85
CA SER A 226 -12.57 -24.27 -9.23
C SER A 226 -11.12 -24.71 -9.36
#